data_AF-A0A0C1GCX9-F1
#
_entry.id   AF-A0A0C1GCX9-F1
#
_cell.length_a   1.000
_cell.length_b   1.000
_cell.length_c   1.000
_cell.angle_alpha   90.00
_cell.angle_beta   90.00
_cell.angle_gamma   90.00
#
_symmetry.space_group_name_H-M   'P 1'
#
loop_
_entity.id
_entity.type
_entity.pdbx_description
1 polymer ?
#
loop_
_entity_poly.entity_id
_entity_poly.type
_entity_poly.pdbx_seq_one_letter_code
_entity_poly.pdbx_strand_id
1 'polypeptide(L)'
;MKPVVLLIGRLPNVIGDVARQLDHLPIQWLGAHDQDEVRRQLDTEPRIACAIMGAGLDDKIRGELVGIIAARRPDICIHLKDRASGPEGLMPFVKRIVQHEILESLENG
;
A
#
# COMPACT_ATOMS: atom_id res chain seq x y z
N MET A 1 -7.70 14.30 10.13
CA MET A 1 -6.45 14.18 9.33
C MET A 1 -6.67 13.08 8.30
N LYS A 2 -6.09 13.17 7.09
CA LYS A 2 -6.27 12.12 6.06
C LYS A 2 -5.46 10.86 6.43
N PRO A 3 -6.04 9.64 6.39
CA PRO A 3 -5.27 8.40 6.54
C PRO A 3 -4.29 8.24 5.38
N VAL A 4 -3.18 7.53 5.65
CA VAL A 4 -2.12 7.31 4.67
C VAL A 4 -2.09 5.84 4.24
N VAL A 5 -1.98 5.58 2.94
CA VAL A 5 -1.81 4.24 2.38
C VAL A 5 -0.44 4.13 1.73
N LEU A 6 0.34 3.11 2.11
CA LEU A 6 1.64 2.81 1.53
C LEU A 6 1.50 1.81 0.37
N LEU A 7 1.80 2.24 -0.85
CA LEU A 7 1.81 1.42 -2.06
C LEU A 7 3.22 0.91 -2.37
N ILE A 8 3.39 -0.40 -2.45
CA ILE A 8 4.68 -1.05 -2.64
C ILE A 8 4.71 -1.79 -3.99
N GLY A 9 5.63 -1.43 -4.88
CA GLY A 9 5.68 -2.03 -6.21
C GLY A 9 6.90 -1.67 -7.04
N ARG A 10 7.05 -2.32 -8.20
CA ARG A 10 8.26 -2.26 -9.04
C ARG A 10 8.36 -1.02 -9.94
N LEU A 11 7.28 -0.23 -10.09
CA LEU A 11 7.19 0.83 -11.09
C LEU A 11 6.74 2.16 -10.47
N PRO A 12 7.53 3.24 -10.59
CA PRO A 12 7.11 4.60 -10.20
C PRO A 12 5.82 5.03 -10.89
N ASN A 13 5.64 4.66 -12.16
CA ASN A 13 4.47 5.02 -12.96
C ASN A 13 3.18 4.41 -12.40
N VAL A 14 3.23 3.16 -11.91
CA VAL A 14 2.05 2.47 -11.39
C VAL A 14 1.58 3.09 -10.08
N ILE A 15 2.51 3.48 -9.21
CA ILE A 15 2.19 4.18 -7.96
C ILE A 15 1.61 5.56 -8.27
N GLY A 16 2.21 6.30 -9.21
CA GLY A 16 1.71 7.59 -9.67
C GLY A 16 0.33 7.51 -10.32
N ASP A 17 0.05 6.44 -11.08
CA ASP A 17 -1.24 6.23 -11.72
C ASP A 17 -2.35 5.88 -10.73
N VAL A 18 -2.04 5.08 -9.70
CA VAL A 18 -2.98 4.80 -8.60
C VAL A 18 -3.30 6.07 -7.83
N ALA A 19 -2.26 6.82 -7.42
CA ALA A 19 -2.45 8.07 -6.69
C ALA A 19 -3.32 9.06 -7.47
N ARG A 20 -3.07 9.21 -8.78
CA ARG A 20 -3.84 10.13 -9.64
C ARG A 20 -5.30 9.71 -9.80
N GLN A 21 -5.57 8.43 -10.02
CA GLN A 21 -6.94 7.95 -10.21
C GLN A 21 -7.77 8.00 -8.91
N LEU A 22 -7.11 7.93 -7.76
CA LEU A 22 -7.75 7.90 -6.45
C LEU A 22 -7.57 9.20 -5.65
N ASP A 23 -7.10 10.27 -6.29
CA ASP A 23 -6.86 11.58 -5.63
C ASP A 23 -8.14 12.24 -5.11
N HIS A 24 -9.29 11.87 -5.69
CA HIS A 24 -10.60 12.30 -5.23
C HIS A 24 -10.99 11.72 -3.87
N LEU A 25 -10.29 10.70 -3.37
CA LEU A 25 -10.54 10.11 -2.06
C LEU A 25 -9.84 10.92 -0.96
N PRO A 26 -10.35 10.92 0.28
CA PRO A 26 -9.74 11.63 1.41
C PRO A 26 -8.50 10.91 1.96
N ILE A 27 -7.64 10.36 1.10
CA ILE A 27 -6.49 9.52 1.42
C ILE A 27 -5.21 10.18 0.90
N GLN A 28 -4.13 10.03 1.66
CA GLN A 28 -2.79 10.38 1.20
C GLN A 28 -2.05 9.11 0.76
N TRP A 29 -1.40 9.15 -0.39
CA TRP A 29 -0.72 8.00 -0.98
C TRP A 29 0.79 8.14 -0.84
N LEU A 30 1.45 7.12 -0.27
CA LEU A 30 2.90 7.00 -0.26
C LEU A 30 3.34 5.87 -1.20
N GLY A 31 4.49 6.06 -1.84
CA GLY A 31 5.12 5.06 -2.70
C GLY A 31 6.36 4.46 -2.05
N ALA A 32 6.57 3.17 -2.30
CA ALA A 32 7.85 2.52 -2.08
C ALA A 32 8.19 1.46 -3.14
N HIS A 33 9.44 1.40 -3.57
CA HIS A 33 9.91 0.39 -4.53
C HIS A 33 11.02 -0.54 -4.04
N ASP A 34 11.65 -0.24 -2.91
CA ASP A 34 12.67 -1.07 -2.29
C ASP A 34 12.56 -1.08 -0.76
N GLN A 35 13.44 -1.84 -0.11
CA GLN A 35 13.42 -2.00 1.33
C GLN A 35 13.72 -0.69 2.07
N ASP A 36 14.63 0.14 1.58
CA ASP A 36 15.05 1.35 2.27
C ASP A 36 13.98 2.43 2.19
N GLU A 37 13.29 2.50 1.06
CA GLU A 37 12.11 3.33 0.92
C GLU A 37 10.97 2.86 1.81
N VAL A 38 10.69 1.55 1.87
CA VAL A 38 9.68 1.03 2.81
C VAL A 38 10.04 1.41 4.25
N ARG A 39 11.30 1.21 4.68
CA ARG A 39 11.75 1.61 6.03
C ARG A 39 11.53 3.10 6.28
N ARG A 40 12.00 3.95 5.36
CA ARG A 40 11.87 5.40 5.47
C ARG A 40 10.41 5.84 5.58
N GLN A 41 9.51 5.30 4.76
CA GLN A 41 8.09 5.67 4.83
C GLN A 41 7.47 5.25 6.16
N LEU A 42 7.76 4.02 6.64
CA LEU A 42 7.25 3.53 7.92
C LEU A 42 7.77 4.34 9.11
N ASP A 43 9.04 4.75 9.08
CA ASP A 43 9.69 5.49 10.17
C ASP A 43 9.25 6.96 10.22
N THR A 44 8.89 7.55 9.06
CA THR A 44 8.56 8.98 8.95
C THR A 44 7.06 9.29 9.00
N GLU A 45 6.20 8.34 8.65
CA GLU A 45 4.77 8.55 8.58
C GLU A 45 3.99 7.64 9.55
N PRO A 46 3.71 8.11 10.77
CA PRO A 46 2.96 7.33 11.75
C PRO A 46 1.50 7.10 11.34
N ARG A 47 0.94 7.90 10.42
CA ARG A 47 -0.47 7.81 9.99
C ARG A 47 -0.73 6.75 8.93
N ILE A 48 0.28 5.98 8.51
CA ILE A 48 0.07 4.83 7.63
C ILE A 48 -0.92 3.89 8.31
N ALA A 49 -2.05 3.66 7.63
CA ALA A 49 -3.14 2.81 8.09
C ALA A 49 -3.00 1.38 7.56
N CYS A 50 -2.50 1.22 6.33
CA CYS A 50 -2.19 -0.09 5.76
C CYS A 50 -1.11 0.01 4.68
N ALA A 51 -0.48 -1.13 4.38
CA ALA A 51 0.43 -1.30 3.26
C ALA A 51 -0.18 -2.23 2.21
N ILE A 52 -0.10 -1.83 0.94
CA ILE A 52 -0.60 -2.62 -0.20
C ILE A 52 0.55 -2.93 -1.13
N MET A 53 0.81 -4.21 -1.36
CA MET A 53 1.93 -4.69 -2.16
C MET A 53 1.46 -5.34 -3.47
N GLY A 54 1.97 -4.84 -4.58
CA GLY A 54 1.75 -5.42 -5.90
C GLY A 54 2.47 -6.76 -6.11
N ALA A 55 2.06 -7.49 -7.16
CA ALA A 55 2.64 -8.78 -7.55
C ALA A 55 3.84 -8.66 -8.51
N GLY A 56 4.26 -7.42 -8.79
CA GLY A 56 5.43 -7.15 -9.63
C GLY A 56 6.73 -7.54 -8.95
N LEU A 57 6.85 -7.52 -7.62
CA LEU A 57 8.11 -7.87 -6.96
C LEU A 57 8.37 -9.39 -7.02
N ASP A 58 9.63 -9.79 -6.90
CA ASP A 58 10.00 -11.20 -6.71
C ASP A 58 9.47 -11.70 -5.36
N ASP A 59 9.12 -12.99 -5.26
CA ASP A 59 8.48 -13.51 -4.03
C ASP A 59 9.41 -13.47 -2.81
N LYS A 60 10.73 -13.61 -3.01
CA LYS A 60 11.69 -13.41 -1.92
C LYS A 60 11.67 -11.96 -1.42
N ILE A 61 11.69 -11.01 -2.34
CA ILE A 61 11.60 -9.57 -2.01
C ILE A 61 10.27 -9.28 -1.30
N ARG A 62 9.15 -9.84 -1.79
CA ARG A 62 7.84 -9.66 -1.15
C ARG A 62 7.84 -10.17 0.28
N GLY A 63 8.37 -11.35 0.53
CA GLY A 63 8.49 -11.93 1.87
C GLY A 63 9.37 -11.07 2.81
N GLU A 64 10.52 -10.60 2.31
CA GLU A 64 11.41 -9.71 3.07
C GLU A 64 10.70 -8.40 3.45
N LEU A 65 9.98 -7.77 2.52
CA LEU A 65 9.24 -6.54 2.77
C LEU A 65 8.10 -6.74 3.77
N VAL A 66 7.38 -7.87 3.71
CA VAL A 66 6.38 -8.23 4.73
C VAL A 66 7.03 -8.28 6.11
N GLY A 67 8.18 -8.96 6.24
CA GLY A 67 8.92 -9.05 7.49
C GLY A 67 9.35 -7.67 8.03
N ILE A 68 9.82 -6.78 7.14
CA ILE A 68 10.20 -5.41 7.50
C ILE A 68 9.01 -4.61 8.04
N ILE A 69 7.86 -4.67 7.35
CA ILE A 69 6.66 -3.93 7.75
C ILE A 69 6.14 -4.46 9.08
N ALA A 70 5.96 -5.78 9.21
CA ALA A 70 5.45 -6.39 10.42
C ALA A 70 6.33 -6.15 11.65
N ALA A 71 7.66 -6.10 11.47
CA ALA A 71 8.59 -5.82 12.56
C ALA A 71 8.59 -4.34 13.01
N ARG A 72 8.33 -3.39 12.11
CA ARG A 72 8.35 -1.94 12.41
C ARG A 72 6.99 -1.38 12.80
N ARG A 73 5.94 -1.85 12.14
CA ARG A 73 4.55 -1.42 12.31
C ARG A 73 3.67 -2.65 12.51
N PRO A 74 3.72 -3.28 13.70
CA PRO A 74 2.91 -4.45 14.01
C PRO A 74 1.41 -4.13 14.12
N ASP A 75 1.05 -2.85 14.04
CA ASP A 75 -0.30 -2.31 14.17
C ASP A 75 -1.06 -2.13 12.85
N ILE A 76 -0.42 -2.34 11.69
CA ILE A 76 -1.06 -2.11 10.37
C ILE A 76 -1.27 -3.40 9.58
N CYS A 77 -2.35 -3.43 8.80
CA CYS A 77 -2.61 -4.51 7.85
C CYS A 77 -1.64 -4.46 6.66
N ILE A 78 -1.23 -5.64 6.18
CA ILE A 78 -0.40 -5.82 4.98
C ILE A 78 -1.20 -6.61 3.94
N HIS A 79 -1.53 -5.98 2.83
CA HIS A 79 -2.32 -6.60 1.76
C HIS A 79 -1.45 -6.95 0.57
N LEU A 80 -1.38 -8.24 0.22
CA LEU A 80 -0.59 -8.73 -0.90
C LEU A 80 -1.51 -9.05 -2.08
N LYS A 81 -1.26 -8.42 -3.23
CA LYS A 81 -1.96 -8.76 -4.46
C LYS A 81 -1.51 -10.13 -4.97
N ASP A 82 -2.46 -10.91 -5.49
CA ASP A 82 -2.15 -12.17 -6.17
C ASP A 82 -1.45 -11.92 -7.53
N ARG A 83 -0.70 -12.92 -8.01
CA ARG A 83 -0.02 -12.84 -9.32
C ARG A 83 -0.96 -13.13 -10.49
N ALA A 84 -1.98 -13.95 -10.29
CA ALA A 84 -2.87 -14.43 -11.34
C ALA A 84 -3.69 -13.30 -11.98
N SER A 85 -4.04 -12.26 -11.21
CA SER A 85 -4.76 -11.07 -11.69
C SER A 85 -3.90 -10.12 -12.54
N GLY A 86 -2.60 -10.41 -12.73
CA GLY A 86 -1.72 -9.64 -13.61
C GLY A 86 -1.54 -8.17 -13.19
N PRO A 87 -0.90 -7.33 -14.03
CA PRO A 87 -0.71 -5.91 -13.74
C PRO A 87 -2.04 -5.13 -13.63
N GLU A 88 -3.02 -5.45 -14.48
CA GLU A 88 -4.34 -4.79 -14.53
C GLU A 88 -5.14 -4.98 -13.23
N GLY A 89 -4.91 -6.09 -12.51
CA GLY A 89 -5.56 -6.37 -11.24
C GLY A 89 -5.17 -5.45 -10.08
N LEU A 90 -4.14 -4.60 -10.22
CA LEU A 90 -3.70 -3.73 -9.12
C LEU A 90 -4.75 -2.68 -8.75
N MET A 91 -5.30 -1.97 -9.73
CA MET A 91 -6.25 -0.89 -9.45
C MET A 91 -7.54 -1.41 -8.76
N PRO A 92 -8.19 -2.49 -9.26
CA PRO A 92 -9.33 -3.09 -8.55
C PRO A 92 -8.97 -3.55 -7.14
N PHE A 93 -7.77 -4.11 -6.95
CA PHE A 93 -7.30 -4.56 -5.64
C PHE A 93 -7.17 -3.41 -4.63
N VAL A 94 -6.50 -2.32 -5.03
CA VAL A 94 -6.33 -1.13 -4.19
C VAL A 94 -7.69 -0.52 -3.84
N LYS A 95 -8.58 -0.36 -4.82
CA LYS A 95 -9.93 0.20 -4.60
C LYS A 95 -10.71 -0.61 -3.56
N ARG A 96 -10.69 -1.95 -3.68
CA ARG A 96 -11.38 -2.84 -2.75
C ARG A 96 -10.87 -2.69 -1.31
N ILE A 97 -9.55 -2.65 -1.14
CA ILE A 97 -8.95 -2.51 0.20
C ILE A 97 -9.30 -1.15 0.80
N VAL A 98 -9.11 -0.08 0.03
CA VAL A 98 -9.39 1.27 0.51
C VAL A 98 -10.85 1.45 0.89
N GLN A 99 -11.77 0.91 0.10
CA GLN A 99 -13.19 0.96 0.41
C GLN A 99 -13.48 0.34 1.80
N HIS A 100 -13.02 -0.89 2.03
CA HIS A 100 -13.38 -1.65 3.24
C HIS A 100 -12.55 -1.30 4.48
N GLU A 101 -11.24 -1.07 4.33
CA GLU A 101 -10.36 -0.84 5.48
C GLU A 101 -10.32 0.63 5.90
N ILE A 102 -10.47 1.56 4.96
CA ILE A 102 -10.21 2.98 5.18
C ILE A 102 -11.49 3.81 5.12
N LEU A 103 -12.29 3.69 4.06
CA LEU A 103 -13.47 4.55 3.90
C LEU A 103 -14.60 4.13 4.84
N GLU A 104 -14.91 2.83 4.91
CA GLU A 104 -15.91 2.31 5.85
C GLU A 104 -15.50 2.56 7.31
N SER A 105 -14.20 2.57 7.65
CA SER A 105 -13.76 2.89 9.01
C SER A 105 -13.88 4.38 9.35
N LEU A 106 -13.79 5.27 8.35
CA LEU A 106 -14.03 6.71 8.52
C LEU A 106 -15.52 7.07 8.66
N GLU A 107 -16.43 6.29 8.08
CA GLU A 107 -17.88 6.52 8.18
C GLU A 107 -18.47 6.03 9.51
N ASN A 108 -17.81 5.06 10.15
CA ASN A 108 -18.26 4.43 11.38
C ASN A 108 -17.59 4.97 12.66
N GLY A 109 -16.65 5.91 12.54
CA GLY A 109 -15.91 6.52 13.65
C GLY A 109 -16.26 7.99 13.87
#